data_AF-A0A841EYK5-F1
#
_entry.id   AF-A0A841EYK5-F1
#
_cell.length_a   1.000
_cell.length_b   1.000
_cell.length_c   1.000
_cell.angle_alpha   90.00
_cell.angle_beta   90.00
_cell.angle_gamma   90.00
#
_symmetry.space_group_name_H-M   'P 1'
#
loop_
_entity.id
_entity.type
_entity.pdbx_description
1 polymer ?
#
loop_
_entity_poly.entity_id
_entity_poly.type
_entity_poly.pdbx_seq_one_letter_code
_entity_poly.pdbx_strand_id
1 'polypeptide(L)'
;MNGVSHLIGGLSAAVIFGVHSPSQLAMVAFSALLPDIDRPNSLLGRFVPVLPSLLEKIPGKRTVTHSLIMGFGLWLLLKGTFPELAIAFCIGYVSHLILDLFTGYIAFLWPIPWRVGVPLFGIPPVLVETAAIALWGVWMVLDGYTYFLNLF
;
A
#
# COMPACT_ATOMS: atom_id res chain seq x y z
N MET A 1 -6.83 -1.63 5.26
CA MET A 1 -6.76 -3.09 5.30
C MET A 1 -5.72 -3.56 6.30
N ASN A 2 -5.46 -4.87 6.43
CA ASN A 2 -4.28 -5.37 7.15
C ASN A 2 -3.01 -5.35 6.27
N GLY A 3 -1.83 -5.45 6.90
CA GLY A 3 -0.56 -5.36 6.19
C GLY A 3 -0.31 -6.49 5.19
N VAL A 4 -0.82 -7.71 5.45
CA VAL A 4 -0.71 -8.85 4.52
C VAL A 4 -1.43 -8.55 3.21
N SER A 5 -2.62 -7.96 3.28
CA SER A 5 -3.40 -7.59 2.10
C SER A 5 -2.71 -6.52 1.26
N HIS A 6 -2.06 -5.54 1.91
CA HIS A 6 -1.26 -4.54 1.22
C HIS A 6 -0.02 -5.14 0.55
N LEU A 7 0.66 -6.11 1.17
CA LEU A 7 1.77 -6.83 0.55
C LEU A 7 1.32 -7.61 -0.69
N ILE A 8 0.24 -8.38 -0.58
CA ILE A 8 -0.30 -9.17 -1.71
C ILE A 8 -0.71 -8.23 -2.85
N GLY A 9 -1.41 -7.14 -2.55
CA GLY A 9 -1.84 -6.17 -3.55
C GLY A 9 -0.66 -5.46 -4.22
N GLY A 10 0.32 -5.00 -3.45
CA GLY A 10 1.52 -4.34 -3.96
C GLY A 10 2.36 -5.25 -4.84
N LEU A 11 2.64 -6.47 -4.39
CA LEU A 11 3.42 -7.44 -5.17
C LEU A 11 2.67 -7.88 -6.43
N SER A 12 1.35 -8.05 -6.38
CA SER A 12 0.54 -8.35 -7.57
C SER A 12 0.63 -7.21 -8.60
N ALA A 13 0.54 -5.96 -8.13
CA ALA A 13 0.71 -4.80 -9.00
C ALA A 13 2.12 -4.73 -9.60
N ALA A 14 3.17 -5.05 -8.83
CA ALA A 14 4.54 -5.08 -9.33
C ALA A 14 4.69 -6.02 -10.52
N VAL A 15 4.09 -7.22 -10.46
CA VAL A 15 4.17 -8.14 -11.59
C VAL A 15 3.42 -7.63 -12.81
N ILE A 16 2.22 -7.08 -12.63
CA ILE A 16 1.44 -6.47 -13.74
C ILE A 16 2.21 -5.35 -14.42
N PHE A 17 2.95 -4.54 -13.65
CA PHE A 17 3.69 -3.38 -14.14
C PHE A 17 5.12 -3.69 -14.61
N GLY A 18 5.52 -4.96 -14.72
CA GLY A 18 6.85 -5.27 -15.24
C GLY A 18 7.99 -5.01 -14.22
N VAL A 19 7.71 -5.10 -12.91
CA VAL A 19 8.69 -4.95 -11.83
C VAL A 19 8.97 -6.29 -11.12
N HIS A 20 10.19 -6.82 -11.27
CA HIS A 20 10.53 -8.19 -10.80
C HIS A 20 11.89 -8.31 -10.12
N SER A 21 12.76 -7.30 -10.21
CA SER A 21 14.08 -7.45 -9.61
C SER A 21 13.95 -7.60 -8.10
N PRO A 22 14.80 -8.40 -7.42
CA PRO A 22 14.68 -8.62 -5.98
C PRO A 22 14.67 -7.31 -5.16
N SER A 23 15.49 -6.34 -5.55
CA SER A 23 15.55 -5.02 -4.89
C SER A 23 14.27 -4.20 -5.11
N GLN A 24 13.68 -4.27 -6.32
CA GLN A 24 12.42 -3.61 -6.59
C GLN A 24 11.24 -4.26 -5.87
N LEU A 25 11.17 -5.60 -5.83
CA LEU A 25 10.13 -6.32 -5.09
C LEU A 25 10.23 -6.02 -3.58
N ALA A 26 11.44 -5.95 -3.03
CA ALA A 26 11.66 -5.51 -1.65
C ALA A 26 11.17 -4.08 -1.43
N MET A 27 11.44 -3.17 -2.36
CA MET A 27 10.95 -1.78 -2.30
C MET A 27 9.41 -1.70 -2.40
N VAL A 28 8.77 -2.49 -3.26
CA VAL A 28 7.31 -2.59 -3.35
C VAL A 28 6.74 -3.07 -2.01
N ALA A 29 7.28 -4.14 -1.45
CA ALA A 29 6.83 -4.67 -0.16
C ALA A 29 6.97 -3.65 0.96
N PHE A 30 8.10 -2.94 1.01
CA PHE A 30 8.35 -1.88 1.99
C PHE A 30 7.36 -0.72 1.83
N SER A 31 7.26 -0.16 0.62
CA SER A 31 6.42 1.01 0.34
C SER A 31 4.91 0.72 0.43
N ALA A 32 4.47 -0.52 0.18
CA ALA A 32 3.10 -0.95 0.40
C ALA A 32 2.71 -1.04 1.88
N LEU A 33 3.68 -1.16 2.78
CA LEU A 33 3.47 -1.13 4.23
C LEU A 33 3.74 0.23 4.86
N LEU A 34 4.47 1.11 4.18
CA LEU A 34 4.96 2.36 4.72
C LEU A 34 3.86 3.30 5.23
N PRO A 35 2.71 3.49 4.54
CA PRO A 35 1.66 4.38 5.04
C PRO A 35 1.16 4.02 6.43
N ASP A 36 1.13 2.72 6.74
CA ASP A 36 0.65 2.16 7.99
C ASP A 36 1.62 2.28 9.17
N ILE A 37 2.77 2.91 8.99
CA ILE A 37 3.72 3.17 10.09
C ILE A 37 3.11 4.07 11.18
N ASP A 38 2.03 4.79 10.87
CA ASP A 38 1.24 5.58 11.83
C ASP A 38 0.33 4.72 12.71
N ARG A 39 0.18 3.42 12.44
CA ARG A 39 -0.66 2.50 13.22
C ARG A 39 0.20 1.59 14.10
N PRO A 40 0.05 1.60 15.44
CA PRO A 40 0.93 0.85 16.35
C PRO A 40 0.81 -0.67 16.19
N ASN A 41 -0.34 -1.16 15.70
CA ASN A 41 -0.60 -2.59 15.50
C ASN A 41 -0.32 -3.06 14.05
N SER A 42 0.23 -2.21 13.18
CA SER A 42 0.57 -2.62 11.81
C SER A 42 1.90 -3.39 11.76
N LEU A 43 2.15 -4.06 10.62
CA LEU A 43 3.37 -4.85 10.44
C LEU A 43 4.65 -4.04 10.59
N LEU A 44 4.66 -2.77 10.15
CA LEU A 44 5.79 -1.85 10.31
C LEU A 44 5.68 -0.98 11.57
N GLY A 45 4.50 -0.46 11.89
CA GLY A 45 4.30 0.48 13.00
C GLY A 45 4.62 -0.13 14.36
N ARG A 46 4.51 -1.46 14.52
CA ARG A 46 4.93 -2.17 15.74
C ARG A 46 6.43 -2.06 16.04
N PHE A 47 7.26 -1.80 15.03
CA PHE A 47 8.70 -1.64 15.20
C PHE A 47 9.10 -0.19 15.49
N VAL A 48 8.19 0.77 15.34
CA VAL A 48 8.47 2.20 15.51
C VAL A 48 7.41 2.85 16.42
N PRO A 49 7.38 2.50 17.72
CA PRO A 49 6.26 2.81 18.62
C PRO A 49 6.07 4.32 18.91
N VAL A 50 7.05 5.15 18.59
CA VAL A 50 7.02 6.61 18.85
C VAL A 50 6.18 7.35 17.81
N LEU A 51 6.30 6.97 16.54
CA LEU A 51 5.67 7.65 15.39
C LEU A 51 4.12 7.63 15.44
N PRO A 52 3.46 6.51 15.78
CA PRO A 52 2.00 6.46 15.90
C PRO A 52 1.45 7.50 16.87
N SER A 53 2.11 7.70 18.02
CA SER A 53 1.65 8.63 19.05
C SER A 53 1.74 10.11 18.63
N LEU A 54 2.68 10.47 17.75
CA LEU A 54 2.87 11.81 17.21
C LEU A 54 1.92 12.07 16.02
N LEU A 55 1.77 11.07 15.14
CA LEU A 55 0.97 11.18 13.92
C LEU A 55 -0.53 11.03 14.17
N GLU A 56 -0.97 10.24 15.15
CA GLU A 56 -2.41 10.12 15.45
C GLU A 56 -2.96 11.32 16.23
N LYS A 57 -2.15 11.98 17.08
CA LYS A 57 -2.63 13.04 17.98
C LYS A 57 -2.85 14.40 17.32
N ILE A 58 -2.09 14.73 16.28
CA ILE A 58 -2.11 16.08 15.68
C ILE A 58 -2.90 16.11 14.36
N PRO A 59 -2.48 15.40 13.29
CA PRO A 59 -3.22 15.39 12.02
C PRO A 59 -4.40 14.38 12.00
N GLY A 60 -4.46 13.45 12.95
CA GLY A 60 -5.48 12.40 13.01
C GLY A 60 -5.11 11.13 12.24
N LYS A 61 -5.95 10.10 12.29
CA LYS A 61 -5.71 8.78 11.65
C LYS A 61 -5.70 8.86 10.12
N ARG A 62 -4.81 8.09 9.47
CA ARG A 62 -4.72 7.94 8.00
C ARG A 62 -4.61 9.28 7.27
N THR A 63 -3.68 10.10 7.76
CA THR A 63 -3.56 11.50 7.33
C THR A 63 -2.25 11.72 6.58
N VAL A 64 -1.18 12.15 7.26
CA VAL A 64 0.09 12.52 6.62
C VAL A 64 0.70 11.38 5.80
N THR A 65 0.78 10.19 6.38
CA THR A 65 1.39 9.01 5.75
C THR A 65 0.57 8.42 4.61
N HIS A 66 -0.71 8.78 4.51
CA HIS A 66 -1.65 8.34 3.48
C HIS A 66 -1.95 9.45 2.45
N SER A 67 -1.07 10.46 2.37
CA SER A 67 -1.21 11.60 1.46
C SER A 67 -0.36 11.44 0.22
N LEU A 68 -0.88 11.88 -0.93
CA LEU A 68 -0.08 11.93 -2.16
C LEU A 68 1.14 12.84 -2.04
N ILE A 69 1.05 13.91 -1.23
CA ILE A 69 2.15 14.85 -1.04
C ILE A 69 3.34 14.16 -0.36
N MET A 70 3.10 13.39 0.71
CA MET A 70 4.15 12.62 1.36
C MET A 70 4.75 11.57 0.40
N GLY A 71 3.89 10.81 -0.28
CA GLY A 71 4.33 9.83 -1.28
C GLY A 71 5.18 10.45 -2.39
N PHE A 72 4.76 11.59 -2.92
CA PHE A 72 5.48 12.31 -3.97
C PHE A 72 6.84 12.85 -3.49
N GLY A 73 6.91 13.39 -2.27
CA GLY A 73 8.17 13.84 -1.68
C GLY A 73 9.17 12.70 -1.51
N LEU A 74 8.74 11.56 -0.97
CA LEU A 74 9.57 10.36 -0.84
C LEU A 74 10.00 9.80 -2.20
N TRP A 75 9.09 9.81 -3.18
CA TRP A 75 9.39 9.42 -4.55
C TRP A 75 10.46 10.32 -5.19
N LEU A 76 10.40 11.64 -5.00
CA LEU A 76 11.43 12.58 -5.49
C LEU A 76 12.80 12.29 -4.87
N LEU A 77 12.84 12.05 -3.55
CA LEU A 77 14.08 11.69 -2.85
C LEU A 77 14.67 10.39 -3.38
N LEU A 78 13.85 9.36 -3.57
CA LEU A 78 14.28 8.10 -4.17
C LEU A 78 14.71 8.30 -5.62
N LYS A 79 14.03 9.12 -6.40
CA LYS A 79 14.40 9.38 -7.79
C LYS A 79 15.78 10.03 -7.93
N GLY A 80 16.17 10.86 -6.96
CA GLY A 80 17.49 11.49 -6.92
C GLY A 80 18.62 10.61 -6.37
N THR A 81 18.30 9.56 -5.61
CA THR A 81 19.29 8.72 -4.90
C THR A 81 19.39 7.30 -5.46
N PHE A 82 18.25 6.67 -5.71
CA PHE A 82 18.07 5.29 -6.20
C PHE A 82 16.99 5.26 -7.31
N PRO A 83 17.26 5.88 -8.49
CA PRO A 83 16.27 6.09 -9.54
C PRO A 83 15.58 4.82 -10.04
N GLU A 84 16.26 3.67 -9.96
CA GLU A 84 15.79 2.33 -10.31
C GLU A 84 14.72 1.78 -9.36
N LEU A 85 14.67 2.28 -8.12
CA LEU A 85 13.69 1.88 -7.10
C LEU A 85 12.47 2.81 -7.06
N ALA A 86 12.54 3.99 -7.70
CA ALA A 86 11.48 5.00 -7.61
C ALA A 86 10.14 4.51 -8.16
N ILE A 87 10.15 3.74 -9.27
CA ILE A 87 8.91 3.17 -9.83
C ILE A 87 8.32 2.08 -8.92
N ALA A 88 9.19 1.23 -8.36
CA ALA A 88 8.82 0.18 -7.43
C ALA A 88 8.18 0.75 -6.15
N PHE A 89 8.75 1.84 -5.62
CA PHE A 89 8.16 2.60 -4.51
C PHE A 89 6.77 3.13 -4.87
N CYS A 90 6.63 3.74 -6.05
CA CYS A 90 5.35 4.31 -6.48
C CYS A 90 4.27 3.22 -6.55
N ILE A 91 4.57 2.06 -7.14
CA ILE A 91 3.64 0.92 -7.24
C ILE A 91 3.18 0.47 -5.85
N GLY A 92 4.12 0.22 -4.93
CA GLY A 92 3.76 -0.23 -3.58
C GLY A 92 2.96 0.83 -2.82
N TYR A 93 3.44 2.07 -2.78
CA TYR A 93 2.79 3.16 -2.06
C TYR A 93 1.37 3.47 -2.59
N VAL A 94 1.21 3.59 -3.91
CA VAL A 94 -0.09 3.88 -4.52
C VAL A 94 -1.05 2.70 -4.35
N SER A 95 -0.57 1.45 -4.47
CA SER A 95 -1.41 0.28 -4.23
C SER A 95 -2.01 0.29 -2.82
N HIS A 96 -1.23 0.70 -1.81
CA HIS A 96 -1.72 0.86 -0.45
C HIS A 96 -2.88 1.86 -0.38
N LEU A 97 -2.69 3.06 -0.94
CA LEU A 97 -3.71 4.11 -0.90
C LEU A 97 -5.01 3.66 -1.57
N ILE A 98 -4.91 3.04 -2.75
CA ILE A 98 -6.06 2.53 -3.50
C ILE A 98 -6.84 1.50 -2.67
N LEU A 99 -6.13 0.55 -2.06
CA LEU A 99 -6.73 -0.47 -1.21
C LEU A 99 -7.45 0.14 0.01
N ASP A 100 -6.86 1.18 0.60
CA ASP A 100 -7.47 1.86 1.73
C ASP A 100 -8.67 2.74 1.37
N LEU A 101 -8.81 3.19 0.10
CA LEU A 101 -10.01 3.84 -0.40
C LEU A 101 -11.24 2.92 -0.38
N PHE A 102 -11.06 1.60 -0.57
CA PHE A 102 -12.18 0.64 -0.57
C PHE A 102 -12.58 0.15 0.83
N THR A 103 -11.77 0.44 1.85
CA THR A 103 -12.01 -0.03 3.22
C THR A 103 -12.19 1.10 4.23
N GLY A 104 -12.11 2.35 3.81
CA GLY A 104 -12.38 3.51 4.64
C GLY A 104 -12.09 4.82 3.92
N TYR A 105 -11.76 5.85 4.70
CA TYR A 105 -11.46 7.18 4.20
C TYR A 105 -10.02 7.58 4.56
N ILE A 106 -9.29 8.15 3.60
CA ILE A 106 -7.92 8.64 3.77
C ILE A 106 -7.84 10.13 3.43
N ALA A 107 -6.94 10.88 4.08
CA ALA A 107 -6.69 12.28 3.74
C ALA A 107 -5.76 12.40 2.53
N PHE A 108 -6.25 11.95 1.38
CA PHE A 108 -5.49 11.76 0.14
C PHE A 108 -4.73 13.01 -0.32
N LEU A 109 -5.32 14.19 -0.09
CA LEU A 109 -4.79 15.50 -0.48
C LEU A 109 -4.31 16.34 0.72
N TRP A 110 -4.00 15.70 1.87
CA TRP A 110 -3.43 16.42 3.02
C TRP A 110 -2.25 17.31 2.56
N PRO A 111 -2.19 18.60 2.97
CA PRO A 111 -2.86 19.21 4.11
C PRO A 111 -4.28 19.73 3.88
N ILE A 112 -4.85 19.56 2.69
CA ILE A 112 -6.27 19.86 2.46
C ILE A 112 -7.11 18.88 3.30
N PRO A 113 -8.09 19.34 4.11
CA PRO A 113 -8.83 18.49 5.05
C PRO A 113 -9.83 17.53 4.37
N TRP A 114 -9.73 17.33 3.06
CA TRP A 114 -10.59 16.41 2.32
C TRP A 114 -10.18 14.96 2.54
N ARG A 115 -11.16 14.15 2.89
CA ARG A 115 -11.02 12.70 3.03
C ARG A 115 -11.81 12.02 1.92
N VAL A 116 -11.15 11.10 1.20
CA VAL A 116 -11.72 10.36 0.07
C VAL A 116 -11.79 8.89 0.45
N GLY A 117 -12.86 8.23 0.04
CA GLY A 117 -13.10 6.81 0.30
C GLY A 117 -14.37 6.36 -0.40
N VAL A 118 -14.35 5.14 -0.94
CA VAL A 118 -15.50 4.45 -1.52
C VAL A 118 -15.68 3.14 -0.75
N PRO A 119 -15.96 3.19 0.56
CA PRO A 119 -16.14 1.97 1.33
C PRO A 119 -17.29 1.16 0.75
N LEU A 120 -17.09 -0.14 0.59
CA LEU A 120 -18.11 -1.05 0.08
C LEU A 120 -19.24 -1.17 1.11
N PHE A 121 -20.29 -0.36 0.95
CA PHE A 121 -21.39 -0.22 1.90
C PHE A 121 -21.98 -1.57 2.30
N GLY A 122 -22.02 -1.84 3.61
CA GLY A 122 -22.58 -3.07 4.18
C GLY A 122 -21.64 -4.27 4.21
N ILE A 123 -20.44 -4.19 3.61
CA ILE A 123 -19.44 -5.26 3.66
C ILE A 123 -18.34 -4.89 4.66
N PRO A 124 -18.18 -5.64 5.77
CA PRO A 124 -17.05 -5.48 6.67
C PRO A 124 -15.70 -5.55 5.93
N PRO A 125 -14.74 -4.66 6.22
CA PRO A 125 -13.41 -4.68 5.58
C PRO A 125 -12.72 -6.05 5.64
N VAL A 126 -12.90 -6.79 6.74
CA VAL A 126 -12.35 -8.14 6.89
C VAL A 126 -12.89 -9.13 5.85
N LEU A 127 -14.16 -9.00 5.44
CA LEU A 127 -14.73 -9.83 4.38
C LEU A 127 -14.16 -9.44 3.02
N VAL A 128 -13.98 -8.14 2.76
CA VAL A 128 -13.33 -7.65 1.52
C VAL A 128 -11.91 -8.20 1.42
N GLU A 129 -11.13 -8.12 2.49
CA GLU A 129 -9.76 -8.65 2.57
C GLU A 129 -9.73 -10.16 2.36
N THR A 130 -10.59 -10.90 3.07
CA THR A 130 -10.65 -12.37 2.98
C THR A 130 -11.05 -12.82 1.58
N ALA A 131 -12.05 -12.17 0.97
CA ALA A 131 -12.48 -12.46 -0.39
C ALA A 131 -11.39 -12.15 -1.41
N ALA A 132 -10.70 -11.01 -1.28
CA ALA A 132 -9.60 -10.65 -2.17
C ALA A 132 -8.44 -11.68 -2.11
N ILE A 133 -8.04 -12.09 -0.91
CA ILE A 133 -6.99 -13.11 -0.72
C ILE A 133 -7.44 -14.46 -1.26
N ALA A 134 -8.68 -14.88 -0.99
CA ALA A 134 -9.23 -16.14 -1.48
C ALA A 134 -9.32 -16.17 -3.01
N LEU A 135 -9.84 -15.11 -3.64
CA LEU A 135 -9.92 -14.99 -5.09
C LEU A 135 -8.53 -15.00 -5.75
N TRP A 136 -7.56 -14.31 -5.14
CA TRP A 136 -6.17 -14.34 -5.59
C TRP A 136 -5.58 -15.75 -5.49
N GLY A 137 -5.80 -16.45 -4.38
CA GLY A 137 -5.36 -17.84 -4.20
C GLY A 137 -6.00 -18.80 -5.20
N VAL A 138 -7.31 -18.68 -5.44
CA VAL A 138 -8.01 -19.47 -6.48
C VAL A 138 -7.42 -19.18 -7.85
N TRP A 139 -7.20 -17.90 -8.18
CA TRP A 139 -6.60 -17.53 -9.46
C TRP A 139 -5.20 -18.12 -9.63
N MET A 140 -4.37 -18.16 -8.58
CA MET A 140 -3.07 -18.84 -8.62
C MET A 140 -3.18 -20.34 -8.88
N VAL A 141 -4.16 -21.02 -8.26
CA VAL A 141 -4.39 -22.45 -8.46
C VAL A 141 -4.88 -22.76 -9.87
N LEU A 142 -5.63 -21.84 -10.48
CA LEU A 142 -6.16 -21.96 -11.85
C LEU A 142 -5.15 -21.49 -12.91
N ASP A 143 -3.86 -21.74 -12.68
CA ASP A 143 -2.76 -21.35 -13.58
C ASP A 143 -2.68 -19.84 -13.85
N GLY A 144 -3.32 -18.98 -13.04
CA GLY A 144 -3.22 -17.53 -13.21
C GLY A 144 -1.78 -17.03 -13.20
N TYR A 145 -0.90 -17.73 -12.47
CA TYR A 145 0.53 -17.43 -12.45
C TYR A 145 1.20 -17.51 -13.84
N THR A 146 0.62 -18.21 -14.82
CA THR A 146 1.18 -18.25 -16.18
C THR A 146 1.10 -16.90 -16.88
N TYR A 147 0.15 -16.03 -16.52
CA TYR A 147 0.15 -14.65 -17.00
C TYR A 147 1.44 -13.93 -16.61
N PHE A 148 1.99 -14.22 -15.44
CA PHE A 148 3.26 -13.66 -15.03
C PHE A 148 4.43 -14.22 -15.82
N LEU A 149 4.39 -15.51 -16.19
CA LEU A 149 5.43 -16.11 -17.02
C LEU A 149 5.45 -15.54 -18.45
N ASN A 150 4.28 -15.17 -18.99
CA ASN A 150 4.15 -14.64 -20.35
C ASN A 150 4.41 -13.13 -20.47
N LEU A 151 4.64 -12.44 -19.35
CA LEU A 151 5.03 -11.03 -19.33
C LEU A 151 6.55 -10.83 -19.54
N PHE A 152 7.33 -11.93 -19.58
CA PHE A 152 8.80 -11.97 -19.77
C PHE A 152 9.19 -12.91 -20.90
#